data_AF-A0AAN7PEY0-F1
#
_entry.id   AF-A0AAN7PEY0-F1
#
_cell.length_a   1.000
_cell.length_b   1.000
_cell.length_c   1.000
_cell.angle_alpha   90.00
_cell.angle_beta   90.00
_cell.angle_gamma   90.00
#
_symmetry.space_group_name_H-M   'P 1'
#
loop_
_entity.id
_entity.type
_entity.pdbx_description
1 polymer ?
#
loop_
_entity_poly.entity_id
_entity_poly.type
_entity_poly.pdbx_seq_one_letter_code
_entity_poly.pdbx_strand_id
1 'polypeptide(L)'
;MGQREHKAVTKEWRKHCATYRAKKALKEITNNFVRENTPESEGSPSPQSSVSLSILPMITLRSDASNARKRNARKKRDKIIKEKDKKIEYYRKKSEKYRKRLKRLEKAKTKKNVDTPNTKLTKMCDSPETRSEVVKKALFVTKYLKKTFTVRPRELIEELHEHLEAYYQHERNISHQYNAIKKYKRNINDEDAILHMDYSENYCSKYSQEIQAFHFRGSRLQLSLHTVVVYTKSSIKSYCTVSKNLTHSPAEIWAHLRPIFKTLPHSIKSIHFISDGLVTQYRNKTMFYILGSRLQQEVLNVKKFTWNYSESAHGKGTLDGIGAT
;
A
#
# COMPACT_ATOMS: atom_id res chain seq x y z
N MET A 1 28.71 5.71 -3.98
CA MET A 1 28.34 7.12 -4.15
C MET A 1 28.72 7.91 -2.91
N GLY A 2 29.41 9.05 -3.08
CA GLY A 2 29.82 9.93 -2.00
C GLY A 2 28.70 10.86 -1.52
N GLN A 3 28.80 11.39 -0.29
CA GLN A 3 27.82 12.35 0.26
C GLN A 3 27.62 13.62 -0.61
N ARG A 4 28.64 14.01 -1.38
CA ARG A 4 28.56 15.15 -2.31
C ARG A 4 27.68 14.84 -3.52
N GLU A 5 27.75 13.61 -4.05
CA GLU A 5 26.91 13.15 -5.16
C GLU A 5 25.44 13.08 -4.74
N HIS A 6 25.15 12.59 -3.54
CA HIS A 6 23.80 12.59 -2.98
C HIS A 6 23.19 14.00 -2.89
N LYS A 7 23.97 15.01 -2.51
CA LYS A 7 23.51 16.40 -2.45
C LYS A 7 23.26 16.99 -3.84
N ALA A 8 24.07 16.63 -4.83
CA ALA A 8 23.89 17.06 -6.22
C ALA A 8 22.59 16.48 -6.81
N VAL A 9 22.39 15.17 -6.68
CA VAL A 9 21.16 14.48 -7.14
C VAL A 9 19.91 15.05 -6.47
N THR A 10 19.98 15.34 -5.16
CA THR A 10 18.85 15.93 -4.42
C THR A 10 18.53 17.35 -4.91
N LYS A 11 19.54 18.14 -5.27
CA LYS A 11 19.36 19.51 -5.79
C LYS A 11 18.72 19.48 -7.18
N GLU A 12 19.14 18.55 -8.02
CA GLU A 12 18.62 18.36 -9.38
C GLU A 12 17.18 17.86 -9.36
N TRP A 13 16.87 16.88 -8.50
CA TRP A 13 15.51 16.41 -8.27
C TRP A 13 14.58 17.53 -7.79
N ARG A 14 15.03 18.41 -6.88
CA ARG A 14 14.24 19.56 -6.42
C ARG A 14 13.93 20.54 -7.56
N LYS A 15 14.89 20.80 -8.45
CA LYS A 15 14.66 21.64 -9.64
C LYS A 15 13.61 20.99 -10.55
N HIS A 16 13.77 19.71 -10.85
CA HIS A 16 12.82 18.96 -11.69
C HIS A 16 11.39 18.98 -11.12
N CYS A 17 11.23 18.76 -9.81
CA CYS A 17 9.93 18.84 -9.15
C CYS A 17 9.29 20.24 -9.22
N ALA A 18 10.07 21.31 -9.11
CA ALA A 18 9.56 22.67 -9.24
C ALA A 18 9.05 22.94 -10.66
N THR A 19 9.82 22.56 -11.68
CA THR A 19 9.44 22.70 -13.09
C THR A 19 8.20 21.88 -13.44
N TYR A 20 8.12 20.64 -12.94
CA TYR A 20 6.96 19.77 -13.15
C TYR A 20 5.68 20.36 -12.55
N ARG A 21 5.73 20.89 -11.32
CA ARG A 21 4.58 21.53 -10.67
C ARG A 21 4.10 22.77 -11.43
N ALA A 22 5.02 23.58 -11.94
CA ALA A 22 4.68 24.75 -12.74
C ALA A 22 3.96 24.36 -14.04
N LYS A 23 4.45 23.33 -14.75
CA LYS A 23 3.78 22.80 -15.96
C LYS A 23 2.38 22.26 -15.67
N LYS A 24 2.20 21.54 -14.55
CA LYS A 24 0.90 20.98 -14.16
C LYS A 24 -0.12 22.08 -13.83
N ALA A 25 0.28 23.11 -13.09
CA ALA A 25 -0.58 24.25 -12.79
C ALA A 25 -1.03 24.98 -14.08
N LEU A 26 -0.13 25.14 -15.07
CA LEU A 26 -0.51 25.69 -16.37
C LEU A 26 -1.55 24.82 -17.09
N LYS A 27 -1.37 23.50 -17.08
CA LYS A 27 -2.31 22.55 -17.72
C LYS A 27 -3.70 22.58 -17.07
N GLU A 28 -3.76 22.71 -15.74
CA GLU A 28 -5.04 22.87 -15.02
C GLU A 28 -5.73 24.19 -15.37
N ILE A 29 -4.98 25.30 -15.49
CA ILE A 29 -5.53 26.59 -15.95
C ILE A 29 -6.07 26.47 -17.38
N THR A 30 -5.32 25.85 -18.30
CA THR A 30 -5.77 25.64 -19.70
C THR A 30 -7.02 24.77 -19.77
N ASN A 31 -7.08 23.68 -19.00
CA ASN A 31 -8.24 22.78 -19.00
C ASN A 31 -9.49 23.42 -18.37
N ASN A 32 -9.33 24.35 -17.42
CA ASN A 32 -10.45 25.10 -16.87
C ASN A 32 -10.94 26.15 -17.86
N PHE A 33 -10.05 26.85 -18.55
CA PHE A 33 -10.42 27.77 -19.64
C PHE A 33 -11.21 27.07 -20.74
N VAL A 34 -10.81 25.86 -21.17
CA VAL A 34 -11.55 25.07 -22.18
C VAL A 34 -12.94 24.66 -21.67
N ARG A 35 -13.08 24.33 -20.38
CA ARG A 35 -14.39 24.00 -19.80
C ARG A 35 -15.33 25.19 -19.69
N GLU A 36 -14.80 26.37 -19.34
CA GLU A 36 -15.59 27.60 -19.20
C GLU A 36 -16.04 28.18 -20.55
N ASN A 37 -15.44 27.75 -21.67
CA ASN A 37 -15.69 28.30 -23.01
C ASN A 37 -16.24 27.28 -24.01
N THR A 38 -16.64 26.09 -23.58
CA THR A 38 -17.36 25.14 -24.44
C THR A 38 -18.88 25.36 -24.27
N PRO A 39 -19.63 25.78 -25.30
CA PRO A 39 -21.07 25.97 -25.18
C PRO A 39 -21.80 24.64 -24.99
N GLU A 40 -22.71 24.59 -24.01
CA GLU A 40 -23.59 23.46 -23.76
C GLU A 40 -24.69 23.39 -24.84
N SER A 41 -24.86 22.22 -25.46
CA SER A 41 -25.92 21.97 -26.45
C SER A 41 -27.27 21.87 -25.74
N GLU A 42 -28.17 22.82 -26.03
CA GLU A 42 -29.47 22.96 -25.38
C GLU A 42 -30.50 21.86 -25.72
N GLY A 43 -31.30 21.50 -24.72
CA GLY A 43 -32.53 20.74 -24.83
C GLY A 43 -33.64 21.30 -23.92
N SER A 44 -34.35 22.31 -24.45
CA SER A 44 -35.75 22.75 -24.19
C SER A 44 -36.24 23.24 -22.80
N PRO A 45 -37.23 24.16 -22.77
CA PRO A 45 -37.47 25.11 -21.67
C PRO A 45 -38.85 24.97 -20.96
N SER A 46 -39.01 25.62 -19.80
CA SER A 46 -40.33 25.91 -19.19
C SER A 46 -40.23 27.08 -18.19
N PRO A 47 -41.29 27.91 -17.98
CA PRO A 47 -41.14 29.36 -17.93
C PRO A 47 -41.55 30.08 -16.61
N GLN A 48 -41.14 31.36 -16.55
CA GLN A 48 -41.80 32.53 -15.95
C GLN A 48 -41.94 32.68 -14.42
N SER A 49 -41.44 33.81 -13.89
CA SER A 49 -42.28 34.79 -13.16
C SER A 49 -41.63 36.18 -13.04
N SER A 50 -42.32 37.14 -13.68
CA SER A 50 -42.60 38.54 -13.31
C SER A 50 -41.55 39.45 -12.62
N VAL A 51 -41.03 40.34 -13.48
CA VAL A 51 -40.79 41.79 -13.33
C VAL A 51 -41.44 42.50 -12.12
N SER A 52 -40.67 43.37 -11.46
CA SER A 52 -41.12 44.74 -11.10
C SER A 52 -39.92 45.66 -10.91
N LEU A 53 -39.83 46.69 -11.76
CA LEU A 53 -38.84 47.77 -11.70
C LEU A 53 -39.59 49.10 -11.70
N SER A 54 -38.96 50.08 -11.04
CA SER A 54 -39.14 51.53 -11.15
C SER A 54 -40.22 52.21 -10.31
N ILE A 55 -39.77 53.07 -9.39
CA ILE A 55 -40.14 54.49 -9.33
C ILE A 55 -38.88 55.28 -8.94
N LEU A 56 -38.47 56.21 -9.81
CA LEU A 56 -37.45 57.25 -9.59
C LEU A 56 -38.18 58.59 -9.50
N PRO A 57 -37.83 59.51 -8.57
CA PRO A 57 -38.15 60.91 -8.73
C PRO A 57 -36.95 61.73 -9.22
N MET A 58 -37.31 62.71 -10.04
CA MET A 58 -36.50 63.67 -10.76
C MET A 58 -35.78 64.74 -9.90
N ILE A 59 -34.58 65.10 -10.38
CA ILE A 59 -33.90 66.41 -10.38
C ILE A 59 -33.28 66.95 -9.08
N THR A 60 -31.95 67.06 -9.08
CA THR A 60 -31.27 68.37 -8.96
C THR A 60 -30.04 68.40 -9.90
N LEU A 61 -30.09 69.23 -10.94
CA LEU A 61 -28.96 69.57 -11.81
C LEU A 61 -27.92 70.37 -11.01
N ARG A 62 -27.06 69.66 -10.25
CA ARG A 62 -25.77 70.19 -9.81
C ARG A 62 -24.77 69.93 -10.93
N SER A 63 -24.10 70.97 -11.42
CA SER A 63 -23.23 70.90 -12.61
C SER A 63 -22.37 69.64 -12.61
N ASP A 64 -22.36 68.88 -13.71
CA ASP A 64 -21.62 67.62 -13.83
C ASP A 64 -20.13 67.78 -13.49
N ALA A 65 -19.59 68.99 -13.70
CA ALA A 65 -18.26 69.38 -13.28
C ALA A 65 -18.03 69.30 -11.75
N SER A 66 -19.00 69.70 -10.93
CA SER A 66 -18.92 69.62 -9.45
C SER A 66 -18.96 68.17 -8.96
N ASN A 67 -19.84 67.35 -9.54
CA ASN A 67 -19.94 65.93 -9.23
C ASN A 67 -18.68 65.16 -9.68
N ALA A 68 -18.13 65.48 -10.86
CA ALA A 68 -16.87 64.93 -11.35
C ALA A 68 -15.68 65.31 -10.45
N ARG A 69 -15.59 66.57 -10.00
CA ARG A 69 -14.57 67.03 -9.05
C ARG A 69 -14.65 66.28 -7.71
N LYS A 70 -15.86 66.13 -7.15
CA LYS A 70 -16.08 65.33 -5.92
C LYS A 70 -15.68 63.87 -6.10
N ARG A 71 -16.05 63.25 -7.22
CA ARG A 71 -15.69 61.85 -7.54
C ARG A 71 -14.17 61.68 -7.66
N ASN A 72 -13.48 62.61 -8.33
CA ASN A 72 -12.02 62.58 -8.46
C ASN A 72 -11.31 62.82 -7.11
N ALA A 73 -11.82 63.72 -6.27
CA ALA A 73 -11.30 63.92 -4.91
C ALA A 73 -11.50 62.70 -4.00
N ARG A 74 -12.61 61.96 -4.16
CA ARG A 74 -12.85 60.67 -3.49
C ARG A 74 -11.85 59.62 -3.95
N LYS A 75 -11.70 59.43 -5.27
CA LYS A 75 -10.71 58.49 -5.84
C LYS A 75 -9.27 58.76 -5.36
N LYS A 76 -8.85 60.02 -5.28
CA LYS A 76 -7.53 60.39 -4.74
C LYS A 76 -7.40 60.00 -3.26
N ARG A 77 -8.41 60.28 -2.43
CA ARG A 77 -8.44 59.86 -1.02
C ARG A 77 -8.40 58.34 -0.86
N ASP A 78 -9.22 57.62 -1.62
CA ASP A 78 -9.30 56.16 -1.56
C ASP A 78 -7.96 55.51 -1.97
N LYS A 79 -7.27 56.10 -2.95
CA LYS A 79 -5.93 55.65 -3.35
C LYS A 79 -4.91 55.81 -2.21
N ILE A 80 -4.92 56.97 -1.52
CA ILE A 80 -4.04 57.23 -0.37
C ILE A 80 -4.35 56.28 0.79
N ILE A 81 -5.63 56.04 1.08
CA ILE A 81 -6.07 55.10 2.13
C ILE A 81 -5.56 53.69 1.80
N LYS A 82 -5.76 53.23 0.56
CA LYS A 82 -5.32 51.90 0.11
C LYS A 82 -3.79 51.72 0.20
N GLU A 83 -3.01 52.76 -0.09
CA GLU A 83 -1.55 52.74 0.07
C GLU A 83 -1.13 52.67 1.54
N LYS A 84 -1.81 53.42 2.42
CA LYS A 84 -1.57 53.37 3.87
C LYS A 84 -1.94 52.01 4.46
N ASP A 85 -3.07 51.42 4.06
CA ASP A 85 -3.53 50.11 4.53
C ASP A 85 -2.55 48.99 4.14
N LYS A 86 -2.04 49.01 2.90
CA LYS A 86 -0.98 48.09 2.47
C LYS A 86 0.27 48.20 3.33
N LYS A 87 0.65 49.43 3.71
CA LYS A 87 1.82 49.70 4.54
C LYS A 87 1.60 49.19 5.97
N ILE A 88 0.40 49.38 6.53
CA ILE A 88 -0.02 48.84 7.83
C ILE A 88 0.03 47.31 7.82
N GLU A 89 -0.52 46.67 6.78
CA GLU A 89 -0.52 45.21 6.64
C GLU A 89 0.91 44.65 6.54
N TYR A 90 1.79 45.32 5.77
CA TYR A 90 3.21 44.98 5.68
C TYR A 90 3.89 45.02 7.06
N TYR A 91 3.70 46.11 7.81
CA TYR A 91 4.31 46.23 9.14
C TYR A 91 3.72 45.25 10.16
N ARG A 92 2.42 44.91 10.06
CA ARG A 92 1.80 43.84 10.88
C ARG A 92 2.44 42.48 10.61
N LYS A 93 2.60 42.08 9.35
CA LYS A 93 3.27 40.80 9.00
C LYS A 93 4.72 40.78 9.48
N LYS A 94 5.42 41.91 9.35
CA LYS A 94 6.80 42.05 9.79
C LYS A 94 6.94 41.96 11.31
N SER A 95 6.07 42.62 12.08
CA SER A 95 6.07 42.53 13.55
C SER A 95 5.75 41.11 14.05
N GLU A 96 4.80 40.42 13.42
CA GLU A 96 4.45 39.05 13.77
C GLU A 96 5.62 38.07 13.52
N LYS A 97 6.35 38.26 12.41
CA LYS A 97 7.58 37.50 12.13
C LYS A 97 8.64 37.69 13.21
N TYR A 98 8.88 38.93 13.64
CA TYR A 98 9.83 39.21 14.72
C TYR A 98 9.37 38.63 16.06
N ARG A 99 8.07 38.72 16.38
CA ARG A 99 7.48 38.13 17.59
C ARG A 99 7.67 36.61 17.64
N LYS A 100 7.41 35.92 16.53
CA LYS A 100 7.63 34.46 16.41
C LYS A 100 9.12 34.10 16.55
N ARG A 101 10.02 34.93 16.03
CA ARG A 101 11.48 34.74 16.19
C ARG A 101 11.91 34.93 17.63
N LEU A 102 11.42 35.95 18.32
CA LEU A 102 11.70 36.22 19.73
C LEU A 102 11.27 35.03 20.61
N LYS A 103 10.03 34.57 20.45
CA LYS A 103 9.52 33.38 21.16
C LYS A 103 10.39 32.13 20.97
N ARG A 104 10.94 31.91 19.77
CA ARG A 104 11.84 30.77 19.50
C ARG A 104 13.18 30.93 20.21
N LEU A 105 13.72 32.15 20.25
CA LEU A 105 14.98 32.45 20.93
C LEU A 105 14.84 32.34 22.45
N GLU A 106 13.75 32.84 23.03
CA GLU A 106 13.43 32.68 24.46
C GLU A 106 13.25 31.20 24.82
N LYS A 107 12.54 30.43 23.98
CA LYS A 107 12.38 28.98 24.15
C LYS A 107 13.70 28.22 23.98
N ALA A 108 14.63 28.72 23.16
CA ALA A 108 15.97 28.15 23.01
C ALA A 108 16.85 28.44 24.23
N LYS A 109 16.73 29.63 24.85
CA LYS A 109 17.44 29.99 26.09
C LYS A 109 16.95 29.20 27.32
N THR A 110 15.67 28.82 27.36
CA THR A 110 15.06 28.06 28.47
C THR A 110 15.15 26.54 28.30
N LYS A 111 15.48 26.04 27.10
CA LYS A 111 15.70 24.61 26.89
C LYS A 111 17.04 24.23 27.52
N LYS A 112 17.01 23.48 28.65
CA LYS A 112 18.17 22.68 29.05
C LYS A 112 18.58 21.83 27.84
N ASN A 113 19.88 21.66 27.63
CA ASN A 113 20.50 20.89 26.54
C ASN A 113 20.12 19.39 26.66
N VAL A 114 18.86 19.07 26.39
CA VAL A 114 18.38 17.69 26.31
C VAL A 114 18.62 17.26 24.89
N ASP A 115 19.59 16.36 24.74
CA ASP A 115 19.94 15.76 23.46
C ASP A 115 18.69 15.29 22.72
N THR A 116 18.59 15.65 21.44
CA THR A 116 17.53 15.12 20.59
C THR A 116 17.70 13.61 20.44
N PRO A 117 16.64 12.85 20.14
CA PRO A 117 16.73 11.40 20.00
C PRO A 117 17.86 10.95 19.07
N ASN A 118 18.11 11.70 17.98
CA ASN A 118 19.19 11.42 17.05
C ASN A 118 20.58 11.70 17.65
N THR A 119 20.76 12.83 18.36
CA THR A 119 22.03 13.11 19.05
C THR A 119 22.30 12.12 20.19
N LYS A 120 21.26 11.65 20.88
CA LYS A 120 21.40 10.56 21.87
C LYS A 120 21.89 9.28 21.20
N LEU A 121 21.29 8.88 20.09
CA LEU A 121 21.71 7.69 19.34
C LEU A 121 23.16 7.80 18.84
N THR A 122 23.57 8.95 18.30
CA THR A 122 24.95 9.16 17.86
C THR A 122 25.93 9.02 19.04
N LYS A 123 25.65 9.68 20.18
CA LYS A 123 26.48 9.56 21.39
C LYS A 123 26.52 8.13 21.95
N MET A 124 25.41 7.38 21.87
CA MET A 124 25.34 5.98 22.30
C MET A 124 26.15 5.04 21.39
N CYS A 125 26.26 5.33 20.10
CA CYS A 125 27.10 4.58 19.17
C CYS A 125 28.60 4.85 19.34
N ASP A 126 28.97 6.05 19.80
CA ASP A 126 30.36 6.48 19.98
C ASP A 126 30.98 5.99 21.30
N SER A 127 30.17 5.69 22.33
CA SER A 127 30.63 5.07 23.58
C SER A 127 30.69 3.53 23.46
N PRO A 128 31.83 2.88 23.78
CA PRO A 128 32.02 1.44 23.59
C PRO A 128 31.08 0.56 24.45
N GLU A 129 30.71 1.02 25.65
CA GLU A 129 29.84 0.29 26.57
C GLU A 129 28.37 0.26 26.07
N THR A 130 27.84 1.43 25.68
CA THR A 130 26.45 1.57 25.18
C THR A 130 26.26 1.03 23.77
N ARG A 131 27.33 0.96 22.97
CA ARG A 131 27.30 0.31 21.65
C ARG A 131 26.88 -1.16 21.76
N SER A 132 27.30 -1.86 22.82
CA SER A 132 26.92 -3.26 23.04
C SER A 132 25.42 -3.44 23.33
N GLU A 133 24.79 -2.51 24.06
CA GLU A 133 23.35 -2.52 24.33
C GLU A 133 22.50 -2.13 23.10
N VAL A 134 22.98 -1.17 22.30
CA VAL A 134 22.33 -0.79 21.04
C VAL A 134 22.40 -1.96 20.05
N VAL A 135 23.52 -2.67 19.97
CA VAL A 135 23.67 -3.87 19.13
C VAL A 135 22.76 -5.01 19.61
N LYS A 136 22.59 -5.20 20.93
CA LYS A 136 21.61 -6.17 21.48
C LYS A 136 20.16 -5.82 21.14
N LYS A 137 19.83 -4.53 20.99
CA LYS A 137 18.48 -4.04 20.58
C LYS A 137 18.33 -3.82 19.08
N ALA A 138 19.42 -3.90 18.31
CA ALA A 138 19.37 -3.75 16.86
C ALA A 138 18.81 -5.04 16.26
N LEU A 139 17.70 -4.92 15.54
CA LEU A 139 17.22 -5.97 14.66
C LEU A 139 18.30 -6.22 13.60
N PHE A 140 19.00 -7.35 13.72
CA PHE A 140 19.91 -7.80 12.67
C PHE A 140 19.08 -8.11 11.43
N VAL A 141 19.26 -7.30 10.39
CA VAL A 141 18.60 -7.52 9.09
C VAL A 141 19.64 -8.11 8.16
N THR A 142 19.42 -9.35 7.73
CA THR A 142 20.19 -9.96 6.65
C THR A 142 19.80 -9.28 5.35
N LYS A 143 20.76 -8.58 4.73
CA LYS A 143 20.55 -7.94 3.43
C LYS A 143 21.32 -8.72 2.38
N TYR A 144 20.59 -9.30 1.42
CA TYR A 144 21.20 -9.88 0.23
C TYR A 144 21.85 -8.77 -0.59
N LEU A 145 23.16 -8.88 -0.79
CA LEU A 145 23.94 -7.98 -1.64
C LEU A 145 24.11 -8.66 -2.99
N LYS A 146 23.55 -8.06 -4.04
CA LYS A 146 23.83 -8.49 -5.40
C LYS A 146 25.31 -8.22 -5.68
N LYS A 147 26.09 -9.29 -5.83
CA LYS A 147 27.50 -9.24 -6.22
C LYS A 147 27.62 -9.62 -7.68
N THR A 148 28.53 -8.96 -8.37
CA THR A 148 28.94 -9.32 -9.73
C THR A 148 30.36 -9.85 -9.63
N PHE A 149 30.58 -11.01 -10.23
CA PHE A 149 31.87 -11.69 -10.27
C PHE A 149 32.19 -11.98 -11.73
N THR A 150 33.47 -11.90 -12.08
CA THR A 150 33.97 -12.26 -13.40
C THR A 150 34.49 -13.69 -13.31
N VAL A 151 33.94 -14.57 -14.13
CA VAL A 151 34.15 -16.02 -14.06
C VAL A 151 34.54 -16.52 -15.43
N ARG A 152 35.38 -17.56 -15.50
CA ARG A 152 35.71 -18.16 -16.79
C ARG A 152 34.53 -19.03 -17.26
N PRO A 153 34.28 -19.15 -18.58
CA PRO A 153 33.19 -20.01 -19.07
C PRO A 153 33.27 -21.47 -18.59
N ARG A 154 34.48 -22.01 -18.40
CA ARG A 154 34.69 -23.37 -17.88
C ARG A 154 34.19 -23.55 -16.45
N GLU A 155 34.46 -22.58 -15.57
CA GLU A 155 34.05 -22.61 -14.16
C GLU A 155 32.51 -22.63 -14.04
N LEU A 156 31.82 -21.92 -14.95
CA LEU A 156 30.35 -21.95 -15.04
C LEU A 156 29.82 -23.33 -15.46
N ILE A 157 30.50 -24.03 -16.36
CA ILE A 157 30.10 -25.38 -16.80
C ILE A 157 30.28 -26.37 -15.65
N GLU A 158 31.37 -26.25 -14.90
CA GLU A 158 31.64 -27.09 -13.72
C GLU A 158 30.59 -26.84 -12.63
N GLU A 159 30.28 -25.59 -12.30
CA GLU A 159 29.21 -25.23 -11.35
C GLU A 159 27.83 -25.73 -11.83
N LEU A 160 27.52 -25.60 -13.13
CA LEU A 160 26.30 -26.17 -13.68
C LEU A 160 26.26 -27.70 -13.48
N HIS A 161 27.36 -28.39 -13.79
CA HIS A 161 27.45 -29.84 -13.67
C HIS A 161 27.22 -30.33 -12.24
N GLU A 162 27.77 -29.62 -11.24
CA GLU A 162 27.53 -29.89 -9.82
C GLU A 162 26.05 -29.74 -9.43
N HIS A 163 25.33 -28.83 -10.06
CA HIS A 163 23.90 -28.58 -9.78
C HIS A 163 22.94 -29.40 -10.65
N LEU A 164 23.41 -30.05 -11.72
CA LEU A 164 22.54 -30.78 -12.67
C LEU A 164 21.79 -31.93 -11.99
N GLU A 165 22.44 -32.71 -11.13
CA GLU A 165 21.79 -33.85 -10.48
C GLU A 165 20.63 -33.39 -9.58
N ALA A 166 20.89 -32.37 -8.74
CA ALA A 166 19.86 -31.78 -7.89
C ALA A 166 18.72 -31.17 -8.71
N TYR A 167 19.04 -30.50 -9.82
CA TYR A 167 18.06 -29.94 -10.75
C TYR A 167 17.19 -31.03 -11.40
N TYR A 168 17.79 -32.10 -11.93
CA TYR A 168 17.02 -33.19 -12.54
C TYR A 168 16.14 -33.92 -11.53
N GLN A 169 16.62 -34.11 -10.30
CA GLN A 169 15.80 -34.68 -9.23
C GLN A 169 14.61 -33.76 -8.90
N HIS A 170 14.83 -32.45 -8.84
CA HIS A 170 13.79 -31.46 -8.62
C HIS A 170 12.73 -31.47 -9.74
N GLU A 171 13.14 -31.43 -11.00
CA GLU A 171 12.24 -31.51 -12.17
C GLU A 171 11.44 -32.82 -12.19
N ARG A 172 12.10 -33.94 -11.86
CA ARG A 172 11.46 -35.25 -11.73
C ARG A 172 10.40 -35.24 -10.63
N ASN A 173 10.70 -34.65 -9.47
CA ASN A 173 9.75 -34.55 -8.35
C ASN A 173 8.52 -33.74 -8.76
N ILE A 174 8.69 -32.56 -9.35
CA ILE A 174 7.59 -31.72 -9.83
C ILE A 174 6.71 -32.51 -10.80
N SER A 175 7.32 -33.11 -11.82
CA SER A 175 6.61 -33.87 -12.84
C SER A 175 5.85 -35.06 -12.25
N HIS A 176 6.49 -35.80 -11.33
CA HIS A 176 5.88 -36.93 -10.66
C HIS A 176 4.69 -36.51 -9.77
N GLN A 177 4.88 -35.51 -8.92
CA GLN A 177 3.84 -35.01 -8.01
C GLN A 177 2.64 -34.47 -8.78
N TYR A 178 2.88 -33.67 -9.82
CA TYR A 178 1.81 -33.14 -10.68
C TYR A 178 0.98 -34.27 -11.31
N ASN A 179 1.66 -35.28 -11.88
CA ASN A 179 0.99 -36.43 -12.48
C ASN A 179 0.22 -37.26 -11.44
N ALA A 180 0.78 -37.47 -10.26
CA ALA A 180 0.13 -38.18 -9.16
C ALA A 180 -1.15 -37.45 -8.70
N ILE A 181 -1.06 -36.14 -8.42
CA ILE A 181 -2.19 -35.31 -8.02
C ILE A 181 -3.26 -35.29 -9.11
N LYS A 182 -2.87 -35.14 -10.37
CA LYS A 182 -3.79 -35.15 -11.52
C LYS A 182 -4.53 -36.48 -11.66
N LYS A 183 -3.81 -37.60 -11.52
CA LYS A 183 -4.40 -38.95 -11.54
C LYS A 183 -5.38 -39.12 -10.37
N TYR A 184 -5.02 -38.64 -9.19
CA TYR A 184 -5.86 -38.75 -8.00
C TYR A 184 -7.13 -37.90 -8.10
N LYS A 185 -7.04 -36.65 -8.57
CA LYS A 185 -8.20 -35.79 -8.83
C LYS A 185 -9.18 -36.39 -9.85
N ARG A 186 -8.68 -37.11 -10.86
CA ARG A 186 -9.52 -37.80 -11.87
C ARG A 186 -10.25 -39.01 -11.28
N ASN A 187 -9.59 -39.74 -10.39
CA ASN A 187 -10.07 -40.99 -9.81
C ASN A 187 -10.49 -40.82 -8.34
N ILE A 188 -11.07 -39.67 -8.00
CA ILE A 188 -11.58 -39.43 -6.65
C ILE A 188 -12.81 -40.32 -6.39
N ASN A 189 -12.96 -40.79 -5.15
CA ASN A 189 -14.12 -41.57 -4.71
C ASN A 189 -15.18 -40.65 -4.08
N ASP A 190 -16.41 -41.16 -3.90
CA ASP A 190 -17.52 -40.42 -3.26
C ASP A 190 -17.29 -40.10 -1.77
N GLU A 191 -16.39 -40.85 -1.14
CA GLU A 191 -16.01 -40.70 0.26
C GLU A 191 -14.72 -39.89 0.46
N ASP A 192 -14.09 -39.44 -0.63
CA ASP A 192 -12.82 -38.73 -0.60
C ASP A 192 -13.02 -37.24 -0.94
N ALA A 193 -12.31 -36.37 -0.20
CA ALA A 193 -12.21 -34.95 -0.51
C ALA A 193 -10.75 -34.53 -0.61
N ILE A 194 -10.41 -33.75 -1.64
CA ILE A 194 -9.07 -33.16 -1.81
C ILE A 194 -9.16 -31.67 -1.55
N LEU A 195 -8.40 -31.17 -0.58
CA LEU A 195 -8.27 -29.76 -0.26
C LEU A 195 -6.90 -29.29 -0.76
N HIS A 196 -6.88 -28.64 -1.92
CA HIS A 196 -5.69 -27.99 -2.46
C HIS A 196 -5.69 -26.55 -1.95
N MET A 197 -4.65 -26.10 -1.26
CA MET A 197 -4.63 -24.79 -0.61
C MET A 197 -3.29 -24.07 -0.76
N ASP A 198 -3.36 -22.76 -0.76
CA ASP A 198 -2.21 -21.85 -0.78
C ASP A 198 -2.60 -20.49 -0.20
N TYR A 199 -1.64 -19.77 0.34
CA TYR A 199 -1.80 -18.38 0.71
C TYR A 199 -1.57 -17.50 -0.51
N SER A 200 -2.48 -16.56 -0.75
CA SER A 200 -2.10 -15.42 -1.59
C SER A 200 -1.11 -14.56 -0.82
N GLU A 201 -0.28 -13.79 -1.53
CA GLU A 201 0.44 -12.68 -0.91
C GLU A 201 -0.52 -11.81 -0.08
N ASN A 202 0.01 -11.17 0.97
CA ASN A 202 -0.78 -10.28 1.83
C ASN A 202 -1.39 -9.14 0.99
N TYR A 203 -2.72 -9.16 0.88
CA TYR A 203 -3.47 -8.17 0.11
C TYR A 203 -3.35 -6.81 0.78
N CYS A 204 -2.59 -5.92 0.17
CA CYS A 204 -2.55 -4.52 0.57
C CYS A 204 -3.86 -3.87 0.14
N SER A 205 -4.71 -3.52 1.11
CA SER A 205 -5.92 -2.75 0.88
C SER A 205 -5.54 -1.39 0.31
N LYS A 206 -5.88 -1.14 -0.96
CA LYS A 206 -5.67 0.13 -1.65
C LYS A 206 -7.02 0.80 -1.85
N TYR A 207 -7.07 2.12 -1.72
CA TYR A 207 -8.22 2.87 -2.18
C TYR A 207 -8.23 2.90 -3.71
N SER A 208 -9.43 2.87 -4.32
CA SER A 208 -9.60 3.02 -5.77
C SER A 208 -9.02 4.35 -6.29
N GLN A 209 -9.01 5.39 -5.46
CA GLN A 209 -8.28 6.64 -5.67
C GLN A 209 -7.51 7.01 -4.39
N GLU A 210 -6.17 6.91 -4.42
CA GLU A 210 -5.32 7.32 -3.30
C GLU A 210 -4.89 8.79 -3.44
N ILE A 211 -5.16 9.59 -2.41
CA ILE A 211 -4.56 10.92 -2.28
C ILE A 211 -3.05 10.74 -2.09
N GLN A 212 -2.21 11.55 -2.74
CA GLN A 212 -0.74 11.40 -2.74
C GLN A 212 -0.10 11.27 -1.34
N ALA A 213 -0.73 11.84 -0.30
CA ALA A 213 -0.29 11.72 1.08
C ALA A 213 -0.38 10.28 1.64
N PHE A 214 -1.36 9.49 1.21
CA PHE A 214 -1.52 8.09 1.65
C PHE A 214 -0.46 7.18 1.02
N HIS A 215 -0.06 7.46 -0.22
CA HIS A 215 0.98 6.73 -0.95
C HIS A 215 2.35 6.71 -0.26
N PHE A 216 2.72 7.80 0.43
CA PHE A 216 4.04 7.95 1.07
C PHE A 216 4.05 7.78 2.60
N ARG A 217 2.89 7.69 3.27
CA ARG A 217 2.82 7.71 4.75
C ARG A 217 1.84 6.74 5.42
N GLY A 218 1.06 5.97 4.69
CA GLY A 218 0.14 4.98 5.29
C GLY A 218 0.80 3.61 5.46
N SER A 219 0.83 3.07 6.68
CA SER A 219 0.86 1.61 6.84
C SER A 219 -0.40 1.08 6.16
N ARG A 220 -0.25 0.42 5.01
CA ARG A 220 -1.39 -0.11 4.26
C ARG A 220 -2.01 -1.20 5.13
N LEU A 221 -3.34 -1.17 5.31
CA LEU A 221 -4.02 -2.30 5.92
C LEU A 221 -3.77 -3.51 5.04
N GLN A 222 -3.11 -4.52 5.60
CA GLN A 222 -2.88 -5.79 4.93
C GLN A 222 -3.91 -6.80 5.43
N LEU A 223 -4.37 -7.64 4.52
CA LEU A 223 -5.22 -8.79 4.82
C LEU A 223 -4.52 -10.04 4.30
N SER A 224 -4.65 -11.15 5.02
CA SER A 224 -4.25 -12.45 4.52
C SER A 224 -5.44 -13.09 3.81
N LEU A 225 -5.21 -13.57 2.59
CA LEU A 225 -6.18 -14.38 1.87
C LEU A 225 -5.64 -15.80 1.80
N HIS A 226 -6.44 -16.75 2.26
CA HIS A 226 -6.15 -18.16 2.15
C HIS A 226 -7.11 -18.78 1.14
N THR A 227 -6.55 -19.26 0.05
CA THR A 227 -7.29 -19.83 -1.08
C THR A 227 -7.31 -21.34 -0.98
N VAL A 228 -8.46 -21.95 -1.25
CA VAL A 228 -8.63 -23.40 -1.18
C VAL A 228 -9.53 -23.85 -2.32
N VAL A 229 -9.12 -24.87 -3.06
CA VAL A 229 -9.97 -25.62 -3.98
C VAL A 229 -10.29 -26.98 -3.37
N VAL A 230 -11.56 -27.23 -3.18
CA VAL A 230 -12.10 -28.50 -2.72
C VAL A 230 -12.56 -29.30 -3.92
N TYR A 231 -11.98 -30.48 -4.10
CA TYR A 231 -12.42 -31.48 -5.08
C TYR A 231 -13.16 -32.59 -4.34
N THR A 232 -14.36 -32.90 -4.83
CA THR A 232 -15.17 -34.05 -4.47
C THR A 232 -15.58 -34.76 -5.77
N LYS A 233 -16.13 -35.98 -5.71
CA LYS A 233 -16.62 -36.65 -6.92
C LYS A 233 -17.62 -35.82 -7.71
N SER A 234 -18.56 -35.19 -6.99
CA SER A 234 -19.70 -34.49 -7.59
C SER A 234 -19.42 -33.03 -7.92
N SER A 235 -18.42 -32.40 -7.29
CA SER A 235 -18.19 -30.97 -7.46
C SER A 235 -16.75 -30.52 -7.20
N ILE A 236 -16.39 -29.40 -7.85
CA ILE A 236 -15.18 -28.64 -7.60
C ILE A 236 -15.62 -27.28 -7.08
N LYS A 237 -15.22 -26.91 -5.85
CA LYS A 237 -15.59 -25.65 -5.22
C LYS A 237 -14.33 -24.89 -4.82
N SER A 238 -14.33 -23.59 -5.08
CA SER A 238 -13.25 -22.68 -4.72
C SER A 238 -13.67 -21.79 -3.57
N TYR A 239 -12.78 -21.60 -2.62
CA TYR A 239 -12.97 -20.77 -1.43
C TYR A 239 -11.81 -19.78 -1.31
N CYS A 240 -12.14 -18.56 -0.88
CA CYS A 240 -11.18 -17.57 -0.45
C CYS A 240 -11.63 -17.09 0.93
N THR A 241 -10.78 -17.28 1.93
CA THR A 241 -11.07 -16.88 3.31
C THR A 241 -10.13 -15.76 3.70
N VAL A 242 -10.64 -14.77 4.42
CA VAL A 242 -9.94 -13.49 4.66
C VAL A 242 -9.74 -13.27 6.15
N SER A 243 -8.54 -12.84 6.52
CA SER A 243 -8.14 -12.55 7.91
C SER A 243 -7.35 -11.24 7.98
N LYS A 244 -7.49 -10.53 9.12
CA LYS A 244 -6.62 -9.39 9.46
C LYS A 244 -5.30 -9.82 10.11
N ASN A 245 -5.25 -11.06 10.57
CA ASN A 245 -4.02 -11.65 11.08
C ASN A 245 -3.12 -11.99 9.89
N LEU A 246 -1.82 -11.74 10.04
CA LEU A 246 -0.79 -11.84 8.99
C LEU A 246 0.30 -12.85 9.36
N THR A 247 0.07 -13.64 10.41
CA THR A 247 1.07 -14.56 10.95
C THR A 247 1.24 -15.80 10.10
N HIS A 248 0.19 -16.19 9.36
CA HIS A 248 0.11 -17.43 8.59
C HIS A 248 0.43 -18.65 9.45
N SER A 249 0.13 -18.55 10.74
CA SER A 249 0.44 -19.58 11.71
C SER A 249 -0.46 -20.82 11.50
N PRO A 250 -0.07 -21.99 12.02
CA PRO A 250 -0.90 -23.18 11.96
C PRO A 250 -2.31 -23.00 12.53
N ALA A 251 -2.45 -22.19 13.60
CA ALA A 251 -3.74 -21.86 14.18
C ALA A 251 -4.60 -21.00 13.24
N GLU A 252 -3.98 -20.07 12.52
CA GLU A 252 -4.65 -19.23 11.52
C GLU A 252 -5.08 -20.06 10.30
N ILE A 253 -4.20 -20.91 9.77
CA ILE A 253 -4.55 -21.87 8.70
C ILE A 253 -5.73 -22.72 9.13
N TRP A 254 -5.71 -23.27 10.35
CA TRP A 254 -6.82 -24.05 10.86
C TRP A 254 -8.12 -23.25 10.92
N ALA A 255 -8.06 -22.02 11.42
CA ALA A 255 -9.22 -21.12 11.46
C ALA A 255 -9.80 -20.84 10.06
N HIS A 256 -8.96 -20.70 9.04
CA HIS A 256 -9.37 -20.58 7.64
C HIS A 256 -10.06 -21.85 7.11
N LEU A 257 -9.62 -23.04 7.54
CA LEU A 257 -10.19 -24.32 7.09
C LEU A 257 -11.53 -24.68 7.75
N ARG A 258 -11.75 -24.28 9.01
CA ARG A 258 -13.00 -24.56 9.75
C ARG A 258 -14.30 -24.23 8.98
N PRO A 259 -14.47 -23.04 8.39
CA PRO A 259 -15.69 -22.76 7.61
C PRO A 259 -15.82 -23.66 6.38
N ILE A 260 -14.70 -24.09 5.79
CA ILE A 260 -14.69 -24.97 4.61
C ILE A 260 -15.09 -26.39 4.99
N PHE A 261 -14.64 -26.90 6.14
CA PHE A 261 -15.02 -28.22 6.66
C PHE A 261 -16.53 -28.38 6.80
N LYS A 262 -17.24 -27.31 7.21
CA LYS A 262 -18.71 -27.30 7.33
C LYS A 262 -19.44 -27.43 5.99
N THR A 263 -18.75 -27.19 4.87
CA THR A 263 -19.33 -27.32 3.53
C THR A 263 -19.13 -28.70 2.92
N LEU A 264 -18.34 -29.56 3.56
CA LEU A 264 -18.06 -30.90 3.07
C LEU A 264 -19.30 -31.80 3.23
N PRO A 265 -19.57 -32.68 2.25
CA PRO A 265 -20.62 -33.69 2.39
C PRO A 265 -20.38 -34.59 3.60
N HIS A 266 -21.45 -34.99 4.30
CA HIS A 266 -21.35 -35.92 5.43
C HIS A 266 -20.85 -37.31 5.02
N SER A 267 -20.87 -37.67 3.72
CA SER A 267 -20.34 -38.94 3.21
C SER A 267 -18.82 -39.04 3.23
N ILE A 268 -18.10 -37.94 3.42
CA ILE A 268 -16.63 -37.91 3.36
C ILE A 268 -16.02 -38.66 4.55
N LYS A 269 -15.16 -39.63 4.25
CA LYS A 269 -14.39 -40.42 5.22
C LYS A 269 -12.88 -40.22 5.09
N SER A 270 -12.39 -39.74 3.95
CA SER A 270 -10.96 -39.44 3.75
C SER A 270 -10.76 -38.00 3.27
N ILE A 271 -9.79 -37.30 3.87
CA ILE A 271 -9.41 -35.94 3.45
C ILE A 271 -7.94 -35.89 3.06
N HIS A 272 -7.66 -35.35 1.88
CA HIS A 272 -6.33 -35.22 1.33
C HIS A 272 -5.97 -33.75 1.15
N PHE A 273 -5.05 -33.27 1.96
CA PHE A 273 -4.54 -31.91 1.89
C PHE A 273 -3.35 -31.84 0.92
N ILE A 274 -3.31 -30.76 0.13
CA ILE A 274 -2.20 -30.42 -0.76
C ILE A 274 -1.85 -28.96 -0.52
N SER A 275 -0.61 -28.67 -0.18
CA SER A 275 -0.09 -27.30 0.02
C SER A 275 1.35 -27.18 -0.44
N ASP A 276 1.90 -25.96 -0.42
CA ASP A 276 3.34 -25.76 -0.53
C ASP A 276 4.08 -26.27 0.73
N GLY A 277 5.40 -26.45 0.58
CA GLY A 277 6.26 -27.04 1.60
C GLY A 277 6.84 -26.05 2.61
N LEU A 278 6.37 -24.80 2.67
CA LEU A 278 6.98 -23.78 3.52
C LEU A 278 6.82 -24.12 5.01
N VAL A 279 7.97 -24.27 5.68
CA VAL A 279 8.05 -24.78 7.07
C VAL A 279 7.37 -23.84 8.07
N THR A 280 7.42 -22.53 7.83
CA THR A 280 6.80 -21.54 8.70
C THR A 280 5.28 -21.54 8.64
N GLN A 281 4.68 -22.15 7.60
CA GLN A 281 3.24 -22.13 7.35
C GLN A 281 2.64 -23.53 7.52
N TYR A 282 2.76 -24.39 6.50
CA TYR A 282 2.08 -25.68 6.47
C TYR A 282 2.95 -26.83 7.00
N ARG A 283 4.24 -26.87 6.65
CA ARG A 283 5.12 -28.00 6.97
C ARG A 283 5.76 -27.88 8.36
N ASN A 284 4.97 -27.98 9.44
CA ASN A 284 5.48 -27.95 10.81
C ASN A 284 4.75 -28.90 11.79
N LYS A 285 5.42 -29.15 12.93
CA LYS A 285 4.94 -30.03 14.01
C LYS A 285 3.59 -29.60 14.60
N THR A 286 3.32 -28.30 14.64
CA THR A 286 2.09 -27.77 15.23
C THR A 286 0.90 -28.08 14.34
N MET A 287 1.05 -27.95 13.01
CA MET A 287 0.03 -28.35 12.05
C MET A 287 -0.29 -29.85 12.17
N PHE A 288 0.74 -30.68 12.28
CA PHE A 288 0.55 -32.13 12.49
C PHE A 288 -0.25 -32.43 13.78
N TYR A 289 0.07 -31.76 14.89
CA TYR A 289 -0.68 -31.90 16.15
C TYR A 289 -2.14 -31.45 16.01
N ILE A 290 -2.38 -30.30 15.36
CA ILE A 290 -3.74 -29.78 15.14
C ILE A 290 -4.56 -30.77 14.31
N LEU A 291 -4.01 -31.30 13.22
CA LEU A 291 -4.68 -32.29 12.38
C LEU A 291 -5.06 -33.55 13.18
N GLY A 292 -4.10 -34.11 13.90
CA GLY A 292 -4.32 -35.34 14.67
C GLY A 292 -5.31 -35.19 15.83
N SER A 293 -5.40 -33.99 16.42
CA SER A 293 -6.24 -33.76 17.62
C SER A 293 -7.58 -33.10 17.34
N ARG A 294 -7.72 -32.35 16.23
CA ARG A 294 -8.90 -31.51 15.97
C ARG A 294 -9.70 -31.90 14.74
N LEU A 295 -9.12 -32.61 13.76
CA LEU A 295 -9.82 -32.86 12.50
C LEU A 295 -11.13 -33.62 12.67
N GLN A 296 -11.14 -34.66 13.50
CA GLN A 296 -12.36 -35.44 13.79
C GLN A 296 -13.41 -34.65 14.56
N GLN A 297 -13.02 -33.58 15.28
CA GLN A 297 -13.96 -32.68 15.95
C GLN A 297 -14.68 -31.77 14.96
N GLU A 298 -14.04 -31.43 13.84
CA GLU A 298 -14.60 -30.56 12.80
C GLU A 298 -15.34 -31.36 11.71
N VAL A 299 -14.86 -32.57 11.40
CA VAL A 299 -15.49 -33.48 10.41
C VAL A 299 -15.62 -34.88 11.01
N LEU A 300 -16.78 -35.14 11.62
CA LEU A 300 -17.03 -36.33 12.46
C LEU A 300 -16.78 -37.68 11.77
N ASN A 301 -17.04 -37.77 10.46
CA ASN A 301 -16.99 -39.04 9.73
C ASN A 301 -15.60 -39.39 9.17
N VAL A 302 -14.60 -38.51 9.36
CA VAL A 302 -13.25 -38.70 8.82
C VAL A 302 -12.48 -39.75 9.59
N LYS A 303 -12.07 -40.80 8.87
CA LYS A 303 -11.27 -41.91 9.39
C LYS A 303 -9.81 -41.83 8.96
N LYS A 304 -9.55 -41.19 7.81
CA LYS A 304 -8.21 -41.11 7.21
C LYS A 304 -7.93 -39.70 6.74
N PHE A 305 -6.69 -39.25 6.90
CA PHE A 305 -6.24 -38.02 6.28
C PHE A 305 -4.79 -38.13 5.82
N THR A 306 -4.44 -37.39 4.77
CA THR A 306 -3.04 -37.21 4.37
C THR A 306 -2.76 -35.74 4.08
N TRP A 307 -1.51 -35.33 4.28
CA TRP A 307 -1.04 -34.00 3.90
C TRP A 307 0.17 -34.14 2.98
N ASN A 308 0.04 -33.64 1.76
CA ASN A 308 1.05 -33.76 0.72
C ASN A 308 1.61 -32.38 0.41
N TYR A 309 2.93 -32.27 0.36
CA TYR A 309 3.62 -31.01 0.07
C TYR A 309 4.11 -31.02 -1.37
N SER A 310 3.83 -29.96 -2.11
CA SER A 310 4.41 -29.76 -3.44
C SER A 310 5.86 -29.28 -3.32
N GLU A 311 6.66 -29.68 -4.30
CA GLU A 311 8.02 -29.18 -4.49
C GLU A 311 8.03 -27.64 -4.64
N SER A 312 9.12 -26.98 -4.27
CA SER A 312 9.25 -25.53 -4.47
C SER A 312 9.21 -25.17 -5.96
N ALA A 313 8.78 -23.95 -6.30
CA ALA A 313 8.80 -23.46 -7.68
C ALA A 313 8.07 -24.33 -8.72
N HIS A 314 7.07 -25.12 -8.31
CA HIS A 314 6.29 -26.04 -9.15
C HIS A 314 5.36 -25.37 -10.19
N GLY A 315 5.54 -24.07 -10.45
CA GLY A 315 4.72 -23.28 -11.36
C GLY A 315 3.41 -22.78 -10.74
N LYS A 316 2.63 -22.05 -11.54
CA LYS A 316 1.33 -21.51 -11.09
C LYS A 316 0.26 -22.59 -11.08
N GLY A 317 -0.53 -22.62 -10.01
CA GLY A 317 -1.60 -23.58 -9.77
C GLY A 317 -3.01 -23.00 -9.94
N THR A 318 -4.02 -23.84 -9.74
CA THR A 318 -5.44 -23.43 -9.74
C THR A 318 -5.78 -22.40 -8.66
N LEU A 319 -4.93 -22.29 -7.64
CA LEU A 319 -5.11 -21.43 -6.47
C LEU A 319 -4.78 -19.96 -6.77
N ASP A 320 -3.79 -19.73 -7.63
CA ASP A 320 -3.34 -18.39 -8.03
C ASP A 320 -4.45 -17.55 -8.69
N GLY A 321 -5.42 -18.19 -9.36
CA GLY A 321 -6.53 -17.51 -10.02
C GLY A 321 -7.65 -17.07 -9.07
N ILE A 322 -7.74 -17.64 -7.87
CA ILE A 322 -8.88 -17.43 -6.95
C ILE A 322 -8.72 -16.13 -6.16
N GLY A 323 -7.49 -15.77 -5.80
CA GLY A 323 -7.19 -14.52 -5.08
C GLY A 323 -7.03 -13.28 -5.98
N ALA A 324 -7.14 -13.43 -7.30
CA ALA A 324 -6.71 -12.42 -8.28
C ALA A 324 -7.84 -11.52 -8.83
N THR A 325 -8.98 -11.39 -8.15
CA THR A 325 -10.12 -10.56 -8.61
C THR A 325 -10.18 -9.19 -7.96
#